data_AF-A0A3A0DVD0-F1
#
_entry.id   AF-A0A3A0DVD0-F1
#
_cell.length_a   1.000
_cell.length_b   1.000
_cell.length_c   1.000
_cell.angle_alpha   90.00
_cell.angle_beta   90.00
_cell.angle_gamma   90.00
#
_symmetry.space_group_name_H-M   'P 1'
#
loop_
_entity.id
_entity.type
_entity.pdbx_description
1 polymer ?
#
loop_
_entity_poly.entity_id
_entity_poly.type
_entity_poly.pdbx_seq_one_letter_code
_entity_poly.pdbx_strand_id
1 'polypeptide(L)'
;MTRFHKLAAAATAIAVFASPGASLAAAPRSVVDIARSFDDGGGYVWDNGTGTPSTIEHDGQVVLQAQEKGTYCSGFTFAVAMQAAAERGLLRGKALDDVRRFQKAWYGAVDDAAERQCAAAVEQLGVGVEVKSLDDARPGDFVQLWRTNKSGHSVVLLAVLREGDRVVGLRYRSSQKSTNGIGDRSEY
;
A
#
# COMPACT_ATOMS: atom_id res chain seq x y z
N MET A 1 26.96 -73.80 -26.14
CA MET A 1 27.71 -72.63 -26.63
C MET A 1 26.68 -71.54 -26.92
N THR A 2 26.64 -70.34 -26.38
CA THR A 2 27.52 -69.57 -25.48
C THR A 2 26.64 -68.46 -24.89
N ARG A 3 26.92 -68.10 -23.63
CA ARG A 3 26.23 -67.07 -22.83
C ARG A 3 26.22 -65.69 -23.49
N PHE A 4 25.16 -64.93 -23.27
CA PHE A 4 25.25 -63.47 -23.14
C PHE A 4 24.56 -62.99 -21.86
N HIS A 5 25.15 -61.95 -21.28
CA HIS A 5 25.02 -61.51 -19.91
C HIS A 5 23.86 -60.52 -19.70
N LYS A 6 23.26 -60.61 -18.50
CA LYS A 6 22.68 -59.58 -17.62
C LYS A 6 22.32 -58.21 -18.21
N LEU A 7 21.10 -57.74 -17.91
CA LEU A 7 20.90 -56.49 -17.17
C LEU A 7 19.54 -56.48 -16.47
N ALA A 8 19.56 -56.15 -15.19
CA ALA A 8 18.38 -55.92 -14.36
C ALA A 8 17.78 -54.54 -14.68
N ALA A 9 16.45 -54.45 -14.70
CA ALA A 9 15.73 -53.20 -14.57
C ALA A 9 14.55 -53.43 -13.63
N ALA A 10 14.64 -52.86 -12.43
CA ALA A 10 13.50 -52.69 -11.54
C ALA A 10 12.55 -51.67 -12.19
N ALA A 11 11.31 -52.07 -12.45
CA ALA A 11 10.27 -51.13 -12.85
C ALA A 11 9.77 -50.41 -11.60
N THR A 12 10.29 -49.21 -11.39
CA THR A 12 9.86 -48.24 -10.38
C THR A 12 8.44 -47.76 -10.69
N ALA A 13 7.59 -47.72 -9.67
CA ALA A 13 6.27 -47.11 -9.74
C ALA A 13 6.36 -45.61 -10.07
N ILE A 14 5.51 -45.13 -10.99
CA ILE A 14 5.28 -43.70 -11.20
C ILE A 14 3.88 -43.38 -10.70
N ALA A 15 3.80 -42.80 -9.51
CA ALA A 15 2.61 -42.08 -9.06
C ALA A 15 2.83 -40.59 -9.35
N VAL A 16 2.05 -40.04 -10.28
CA VAL A 16 1.98 -38.59 -10.47
C VAL A 16 1.00 -38.06 -9.44
N PHE A 17 1.51 -37.43 -8.39
CA PHE A 17 0.68 -36.50 -7.63
C PHE A 17 0.44 -35.28 -8.52
N ALA A 18 -0.72 -35.24 -9.18
CA ALA A 18 -1.24 -33.99 -9.70
C ALA A 18 -1.42 -33.06 -8.50
N SER A 19 -0.55 -32.05 -8.38
CA SER A 19 -0.73 -31.00 -7.38
C SER A 19 -2.09 -30.34 -7.65
N PRO A 20 -2.97 -30.23 -6.64
CA PRO A 20 -4.19 -29.47 -6.79
C PRO A 20 -3.81 -28.01 -7.04
N GLY A 21 -4.31 -27.48 -8.16
CA GLY A 21 -4.27 -26.10 -8.62
C GLY A 21 -3.36 -25.14 -7.84
N ALA A 22 -2.20 -24.83 -8.43
CA ALA A 22 -1.64 -23.50 -8.24
C ALA A 22 -2.71 -22.51 -8.71
N SER A 23 -3.41 -21.90 -7.75
CA SER A 23 -4.23 -20.73 -8.03
C SER A 23 -3.31 -19.73 -8.73
N LEU A 24 -3.66 -19.35 -9.96
CA LEU A 24 -3.12 -18.17 -10.61
C LEU A 24 -3.61 -16.97 -9.81
N ALA A 25 -2.99 -16.70 -8.67
CA ALA A 25 -3.14 -15.43 -8.00
C ALA A 25 -2.73 -14.37 -9.03
N ALA A 26 -3.67 -13.48 -9.37
CA ALA A 26 -3.40 -12.39 -10.27
C ALA A 26 -2.16 -11.62 -9.79
N ALA A 27 -1.34 -11.13 -10.72
CA ALA A 27 -0.17 -10.33 -10.38
C ALA A 27 -0.59 -9.16 -9.47
N PRO A 28 0.22 -8.78 -8.47
CA PRO A 28 -0.12 -7.68 -7.56
C PRO A 28 -0.32 -6.41 -8.37
N ARG A 29 -1.40 -5.69 -8.07
CA ARG A 29 -1.73 -4.46 -8.78
C ARG A 29 -0.72 -3.35 -8.45
N SER A 30 -0.62 -2.36 -9.34
CA SER A 30 0.14 -1.16 -9.00
C SER A 30 -0.55 -0.39 -7.85
N VAL A 31 0.21 0.42 -7.11
CA VAL A 31 -0.39 1.25 -6.04
C VAL A 31 -1.43 2.21 -6.62
N VAL A 32 -1.19 2.71 -7.84
CA VAL A 32 -2.13 3.58 -8.55
C VAL A 32 -3.43 2.83 -8.86
N ASP A 33 -3.37 1.59 -9.35
CA ASP A 33 -4.57 0.80 -9.64
C ASP A 33 -5.37 0.48 -8.38
N ILE A 34 -4.68 0.21 -7.27
CA ILE A 34 -5.32 0.02 -5.95
C ILE A 34 -6.00 1.32 -5.53
N ALA A 35 -5.31 2.46 -5.58
CA ALA A 35 -5.88 3.76 -5.24
C ALA A 35 -7.09 4.12 -6.10
N ARG A 36 -7.09 3.73 -7.38
CA ARG A 36 -8.19 3.94 -8.34
C ARG A 36 -9.34 2.95 -8.18
N SER A 37 -9.17 1.86 -7.43
CA SER A 37 -10.26 0.93 -7.14
C SER A 37 -11.22 1.42 -6.06
N PHE A 38 -10.88 2.51 -5.36
CA PHE A 38 -11.80 3.23 -4.48
C PHE A 38 -12.57 4.27 -5.29
N ASP A 39 -13.90 4.30 -5.10
CA ASP A 39 -14.78 5.26 -5.77
C ASP A 39 -14.42 6.71 -5.43
N ASP A 40 -14.67 7.60 -6.39
CA ASP A 40 -14.56 9.05 -6.17
C ASP A 40 -15.67 9.55 -5.23
N GLY A 41 -15.34 10.53 -4.40
CA GLY A 41 -16.26 11.17 -3.46
C GLY A 41 -16.38 10.42 -2.12
N GLY A 42 -17.61 10.22 -1.67
CA GLY A 42 -17.92 9.60 -0.37
C GLY A 42 -17.94 10.56 0.82
N GLY A 43 -17.52 11.82 0.65
CA GLY A 43 -17.48 12.86 1.67
C GLY A 43 -16.11 13.01 2.34
N TYR A 44 -15.82 14.22 2.80
CA TYR A 44 -14.62 14.53 3.60
C TYR A 44 -15.03 14.92 5.02
N VAL A 45 -14.85 14.02 5.98
CA VAL A 45 -15.39 14.14 7.34
C VAL A 45 -14.32 13.85 8.38
N TRP A 46 -14.04 14.85 9.22
CA TRP A 46 -13.19 14.76 10.40
C TRP A 46 -14.06 14.68 11.65
N ASP A 47 -14.40 13.46 12.08
CA ASP A 47 -15.31 13.22 13.21
C ASP A 47 -14.66 12.30 14.26
N ASN A 48 -13.40 12.57 14.61
CA ASN A 48 -12.58 11.72 15.50
C ASN A 48 -12.55 10.22 15.09
N GLY A 49 -12.86 9.94 13.82
CA GLY A 49 -12.90 8.60 13.24
C GLY A 49 -11.57 8.19 12.63
N THR A 50 -11.58 7.10 11.86
CA THR A 50 -10.39 6.50 11.25
C THR A 50 -10.05 7.06 9.88
N GLY A 51 -11.01 7.68 9.20
CA GLY A 51 -10.86 8.22 7.85
C GLY A 51 -10.66 7.17 6.75
N THR A 52 -10.68 5.89 7.09
CA THR A 52 -10.45 4.78 6.15
C THR A 52 -11.75 4.40 5.44
N PRO A 53 -11.72 4.17 4.11
CA PRO A 53 -12.89 3.77 3.33
C PRO A 53 -13.37 2.34 3.59
N SER A 54 -12.52 1.49 4.17
CA SER A 54 -12.84 0.08 4.42
C SER A 54 -12.15 -0.41 5.69
N THR A 55 -12.69 -1.48 6.30
CA THR A 55 -12.04 -2.14 7.43
C THR A 55 -10.75 -2.79 6.96
N ILE A 56 -9.68 -2.56 7.72
CA ILE A 56 -8.35 -3.07 7.45
C ILE A 56 -8.08 -4.20 8.43
N GLU A 57 -7.76 -5.36 7.89
CA GLU A 57 -7.47 -6.57 8.64
C GLU A 57 -6.05 -7.06 8.35
N HIS A 58 -5.47 -7.74 9.32
CA HIS A 58 -4.19 -8.44 9.20
C HIS A 58 -4.30 -9.77 9.95
N ASP A 59 -4.00 -10.88 9.27
CA ASP A 59 -4.11 -12.24 9.82
C ASP A 59 -5.45 -12.53 10.52
N GLY A 60 -6.56 -12.09 9.90
CA GLY A 60 -7.92 -12.30 10.41
C GLY A 60 -8.32 -11.41 11.59
N GLN A 61 -7.49 -10.44 11.96
CA GLN A 61 -7.74 -9.50 13.05
C GLN A 61 -7.86 -8.07 12.54
N VAL A 62 -8.81 -7.32 13.10
CA VAL A 62 -9.00 -5.92 12.74
C VAL A 62 -7.84 -5.06 13.25
N VAL A 63 -7.22 -4.34 12.32
CA VAL A 63 -6.23 -3.29 12.58
C VAL A 63 -6.93 -1.95 12.73
N LEU A 64 -7.86 -1.64 11.82
CA LEU A 64 -8.57 -0.36 11.79
C LEU A 64 -9.96 -0.52 11.17
N GLN A 65 -11.00 -0.01 11.83
CA GLN A 65 -12.38 -0.06 11.33
C GLN A 65 -12.63 0.95 10.23
N ALA A 66 -13.47 0.60 9.25
CA ALA A 66 -14.01 1.55 8.28
C ALA A 66 -14.67 2.75 9.00
N GLN A 67 -14.53 3.94 8.44
CA GLN A 67 -15.32 5.08 8.89
C GLN A 67 -16.72 5.00 8.26
N GLU A 68 -17.77 5.19 9.07
CA GLU A 68 -19.16 5.10 8.60
C GLU A 68 -19.50 6.17 7.55
N LYS A 69 -18.96 7.39 7.73
CA LYS A 69 -19.28 8.55 6.89
C LYS A 69 -18.02 9.30 6.49
N GLY A 70 -17.81 9.44 5.19
CA GLY A 70 -16.67 10.17 4.65
C GLY A 70 -15.33 9.53 4.97
N THR A 71 -14.29 10.17 4.44
CA THR A 71 -12.90 9.75 4.63
C THR A 71 -12.03 10.99 4.90
N TYR A 72 -10.77 10.76 5.23
CA TYR A 72 -9.74 11.81 5.17
C TYR A 72 -8.40 11.22 4.72
N CYS A 73 -7.44 12.10 4.45
CA CYS A 73 -6.26 11.79 3.65
C CYS A 73 -5.44 10.61 4.17
N SER A 74 -5.06 10.59 5.44
CA SER A 74 -4.25 9.50 6.02
C SER A 74 -4.99 8.16 6.06
N GLY A 75 -6.31 8.15 6.30
CA GLY A 75 -7.08 6.90 6.30
C GLY A 75 -7.24 6.30 4.91
N PHE A 76 -7.49 7.13 3.91
CA PHE A 76 -7.48 6.67 2.52
C PHE A 76 -6.10 6.12 2.11
N THR A 77 -5.02 6.87 2.34
CA THR A 77 -3.68 6.40 1.92
C THR A 77 -3.21 5.19 2.71
N PHE A 78 -3.59 5.07 3.98
CA PHE A 78 -3.30 3.88 4.78
C PHE A 78 -4.01 2.64 4.24
N ALA A 79 -5.29 2.75 3.84
CA ALA A 79 -6.01 1.65 3.19
C ALA A 79 -5.31 1.18 1.92
N VAL A 80 -4.89 2.12 1.06
CA VAL A 80 -4.13 1.82 -0.16
C VAL A 80 -2.79 1.13 0.18
N ALA A 81 -2.06 1.64 1.17
CA ALA A 81 -0.77 1.07 1.60
C ALA A 81 -0.90 -0.36 2.14
N MET A 82 -1.92 -0.60 2.98
CA MET A 82 -2.19 -1.92 3.54
C MET A 82 -2.57 -2.93 2.46
N GLN A 83 -3.42 -2.54 1.52
CA GLN A 83 -3.80 -3.41 0.41
C GLN A 83 -2.60 -3.72 -0.51
N ALA A 84 -1.78 -2.71 -0.84
CA ALA A 84 -0.58 -2.91 -1.65
C ALA A 84 0.45 -3.81 -0.94
N ALA A 85 0.66 -3.62 0.36
CA ALA A 85 1.57 -4.43 1.15
C ALA A 85 1.08 -5.89 1.28
N ALA A 86 -0.22 -6.10 1.46
CA ALA A 86 -0.84 -7.42 1.53
C ALA A 86 -0.72 -8.17 0.19
N GLU A 87 -1.07 -7.53 -0.94
CA GLU A 87 -0.99 -8.14 -2.29
C GLU A 87 0.45 -8.55 -2.64
N ARG A 88 1.44 -7.81 -2.14
CA ARG A 88 2.87 -8.09 -2.34
C ARG A 88 3.45 -9.07 -1.31
N GLY A 89 2.65 -9.52 -0.35
CA GLY A 89 3.10 -10.41 0.72
C GLY A 89 4.06 -9.77 1.74
N LEU A 90 4.18 -8.44 1.76
CA LEU A 90 5.09 -7.70 2.64
C LEU A 90 4.66 -7.74 4.12
N LEU A 91 3.39 -8.03 4.38
CA LEU A 91 2.84 -8.19 5.72
C LEU A 91 2.99 -9.61 6.28
N ARG A 92 3.37 -10.60 5.45
CA ARG A 92 3.43 -12.00 5.89
C ARG A 92 4.42 -12.17 7.05
N GLY A 93 3.94 -12.76 8.13
CA GLY A 93 4.75 -13.01 9.33
C GLY A 93 5.05 -11.76 10.17
N LYS A 94 4.50 -10.59 9.83
CA LYS A 94 4.53 -9.41 10.72
C LYS A 94 3.56 -9.65 11.88
N ALA A 95 3.98 -9.32 13.11
CA ALA A 95 3.08 -9.39 14.25
C ALA A 95 1.98 -8.32 14.13
N LEU A 96 0.79 -8.62 14.65
CA LEU A 96 -0.33 -7.66 14.63
C LEU A 96 0.04 -6.33 15.30
N ASP A 97 0.82 -6.37 16.38
CA ASP A 97 1.26 -5.16 17.08
C ASP A 97 2.21 -4.30 16.24
N ASP A 98 3.05 -4.91 15.40
CA ASP A 98 3.89 -4.17 14.45
C ASP A 98 3.04 -3.48 13.39
N VAL A 99 2.00 -4.15 12.89
CA VAL A 99 1.06 -3.58 11.91
C VAL A 99 0.21 -2.46 12.54
N ARG A 100 -0.19 -2.60 13.81
CA ARG A 100 -0.85 -1.51 14.55
C ARG A 100 0.09 -0.34 14.82
N ARG A 101 1.38 -0.60 15.08
CA ARG A 101 2.39 0.47 15.19
C ARG A 101 2.62 1.16 13.85
N PHE A 102 2.65 0.41 12.75
CA PHE A 102 2.69 0.95 11.39
C PHE A 102 1.50 1.87 11.11
N GLN A 103 0.28 1.48 11.49
CA GLN A 103 -0.90 2.33 11.42
C GLN A 103 -0.71 3.65 12.19
N LYS A 104 -0.26 3.59 13.45
CA LYS A 104 -0.03 4.80 14.26
C LYS A 104 1.05 5.71 13.65
N ALA A 105 2.14 5.13 13.15
CA ALA A 105 3.19 5.86 12.46
C ALA A 105 2.70 6.55 11.18
N TRP A 106 1.86 5.87 10.41
CA TRP A 106 1.23 6.44 9.23
C TRP A 106 0.38 7.69 9.55
N TYR A 107 -0.26 7.70 10.71
CA TYR A 107 -1.08 8.82 11.19
C TYR A 107 -0.26 9.89 11.93
N GLY A 108 1.06 9.73 12.07
CA GLY A 108 1.92 10.63 12.84
C GLY A 108 1.67 10.58 14.35
N ALA A 109 1.08 9.50 14.86
CA ALA A 109 0.76 9.32 16.28
C ALA A 109 1.90 8.67 17.10
N VAL A 110 3.13 8.75 16.58
CA VAL A 110 4.37 8.32 17.24
C VAL A 110 5.42 9.40 17.01
N ASP A 111 6.22 9.69 18.04
CA ASP A 111 7.11 10.86 18.06
C ASP A 111 8.15 10.85 16.92
N ASP A 112 8.62 9.67 16.53
CA ASP A 112 9.61 9.46 15.47
C ASP A 112 9.04 9.56 14.04
N ALA A 113 7.72 9.72 13.90
CA ALA A 113 7.02 9.80 12.61
C ALA A 113 6.27 11.12 12.41
N ALA A 114 6.35 12.10 13.33
CA ALA A 114 5.48 13.28 13.31
C ALA A 114 5.45 14.00 11.94
N GLU A 115 6.60 14.39 11.40
CA GLU A 115 6.68 15.06 10.09
C GLU A 115 6.95 14.10 8.92
N ARG A 116 7.53 12.92 9.19
CA ARG A 116 7.91 11.94 8.15
C ARG A 116 6.81 10.94 7.81
N GLN A 117 5.86 10.73 8.73
CA GLN A 117 4.66 9.89 8.63
C GLN A 117 4.84 8.64 7.77
N CYS A 118 4.25 8.60 6.57
CA CYS A 118 4.29 7.42 5.69
C CYS A 118 5.72 6.93 5.40
N ALA A 119 6.70 7.83 5.25
CA ALA A 119 8.09 7.45 5.02
C ALA A 119 8.69 6.73 6.25
N ALA A 120 8.51 7.30 7.45
CA ALA A 120 8.95 6.67 8.68
C ALA A 120 8.22 5.32 8.91
N ALA A 121 6.92 5.27 8.64
CA ALA A 121 6.10 4.09 8.83
C ALA A 121 6.59 2.91 7.97
N VAL A 122 6.82 3.11 6.67
CA VAL A 122 7.26 2.03 5.76
C VAL A 122 8.67 1.54 6.09
N GLU A 123 9.56 2.44 6.52
CA GLU A 123 10.92 2.10 6.95
C GLU A 123 10.89 1.29 8.26
N GLN A 124 10.15 1.75 9.26
CA GLN A 124 10.06 1.08 10.57
C GLN A 124 9.44 -0.31 10.47
N LEU A 125 8.43 -0.51 9.62
CA LEU A 125 7.87 -1.84 9.38
C LEU A 125 8.76 -2.69 8.45
N GLY A 126 9.67 -2.08 7.70
CA GLY A 126 10.54 -2.76 6.73
C GLY A 126 9.80 -3.24 5.47
N VAL A 127 8.83 -2.44 4.99
CA VAL A 127 8.00 -2.74 3.81
C VAL A 127 8.19 -1.73 2.68
N GLY A 128 9.07 -0.75 2.87
CA GLY A 128 9.40 0.26 1.89
C GLY A 128 10.59 1.11 2.34
N VAL A 129 10.91 2.12 1.53
CA VAL A 129 12.02 3.04 1.76
C VAL A 129 11.57 4.46 1.45
N GLU A 130 12.21 5.45 2.08
CA GLU A 130 11.97 6.84 1.74
C GLU A 130 12.63 7.21 0.40
N VAL A 131 11.85 7.80 -0.50
CA VAL A 131 12.37 8.45 -1.72
C VAL A 131 12.85 9.85 -1.34
N LYS A 132 14.15 10.12 -1.57
CA LYS A 132 14.83 11.33 -1.07
C LYS A 132 14.68 12.57 -1.95
N SER A 133 14.24 12.42 -3.19
CA SER A 133 14.04 13.52 -4.13
C SER A 133 12.76 13.34 -4.95
N LEU A 134 12.10 14.45 -5.29
CA LEU A 134 10.98 14.45 -6.24
C LEU A 134 11.41 14.09 -7.67
N ASP A 135 12.70 14.12 -7.97
CA ASP A 135 13.23 13.62 -9.25
C ASP A 135 13.17 12.10 -9.35
N ASP A 136 13.27 11.41 -8.21
CA ASP A 136 13.20 9.95 -8.13
C ASP A 136 11.78 9.44 -7.88
N ALA A 137 10.86 10.33 -7.53
CA ALA A 137 9.48 10.00 -7.20
C ALA A 137 8.71 9.51 -8.42
N ARG A 138 7.90 8.48 -8.23
CA ARG A 138 7.15 7.78 -9.28
C ARG A 138 5.66 7.69 -8.95
N PRO A 139 4.79 7.56 -9.96
CA PRO A 139 3.38 7.27 -9.73
C PRO A 139 3.21 6.05 -8.81
N GLY A 140 2.42 6.21 -7.76
CA GLY A 140 2.21 5.19 -6.73
C GLY A 140 3.01 5.39 -5.45
N ASP A 141 3.98 6.31 -5.42
CA ASP A 141 4.65 6.68 -4.17
C ASP A 141 3.67 7.39 -3.22
N PHE A 142 3.81 7.12 -1.92
CA PHE A 142 3.07 7.85 -0.89
C PHE A 142 3.85 9.11 -0.52
N VAL A 143 3.16 10.24 -0.50
CA VAL A 143 3.77 11.54 -0.20
C VAL A 143 3.04 12.17 0.98
N GLN A 144 3.81 12.64 1.95
CA GLN A 144 3.33 13.50 3.02
C GLN A 144 3.68 14.96 2.66
N LEU A 145 2.67 15.76 2.35
CA LEU A 145 2.82 17.18 2.04
C LEU A 145 2.73 18.01 3.31
N TRP A 146 3.54 19.06 3.39
CA TRP A 146 3.47 20.07 4.45
C TRP A 146 3.37 21.46 3.84
N ARG A 147 2.34 22.21 4.20
CA ARG A 147 2.12 23.58 3.72
C ARG A 147 2.70 24.60 4.70
N THR A 148 2.90 25.82 4.22
CA THR A 148 3.42 26.94 5.04
C THR A 148 2.55 27.27 6.26
N ASN A 149 1.26 26.93 6.21
CA ASN A 149 0.34 27.06 7.34
C ASN A 149 0.39 25.88 8.33
N LYS A 150 1.41 25.01 8.24
CA LYS A 150 1.62 23.80 9.06
C LYS A 150 0.54 22.73 8.89
N SER A 151 -0.28 22.79 7.84
CA SER A 151 -1.20 21.70 7.51
C SER A 151 -0.48 20.59 6.75
N GLY A 152 -0.69 19.36 7.21
CA GLY A 152 -0.23 18.14 6.55
C GLY A 152 -1.25 17.60 5.55
N HIS A 153 -0.82 16.84 4.55
CA HIS A 153 -1.71 16.11 3.65
C HIS A 153 -1.06 14.84 3.11
N SER A 154 -1.67 13.68 3.37
CA SER A 154 -1.18 12.39 2.88
C SER A 154 -1.80 12.06 1.52
N VAL A 155 -0.98 11.71 0.52
CA VAL A 155 -1.46 11.49 -0.84
C VAL A 155 -0.78 10.30 -1.52
N VAL A 156 -1.43 9.73 -2.54
CA VAL A 156 -0.81 8.81 -3.50
C VAL A 156 -0.40 9.60 -4.74
N LEU A 157 0.89 9.65 -5.05
CA LEU A 157 1.41 10.38 -6.19
C LEU A 157 0.89 9.79 -7.51
N LEU A 158 0.41 10.64 -8.42
CA LEU A 158 0.04 10.26 -9.78
C LEU A 158 1.03 10.78 -10.81
N ALA A 159 1.55 11.99 -10.60
CA ALA A 159 2.60 12.58 -11.43
C ALA A 159 3.30 13.74 -10.71
N VAL A 160 4.60 13.91 -10.98
CA VAL A 160 5.32 15.16 -10.69
C VAL A 160 5.11 16.12 -11.87
N LEU A 161 4.65 17.33 -11.60
CA LEU A 161 4.41 18.35 -12.62
C LEU A 161 5.67 19.20 -12.81
N ARG A 162 6.08 19.44 -14.05
CA ARG A 162 7.32 20.15 -14.37
C ARG A 162 7.16 21.20 -15.45
N GLU A 163 7.95 22.27 -15.35
CA GLU A 163 8.22 23.25 -16.40
C GLU A 163 9.73 23.24 -16.68
N GLY A 164 10.14 22.58 -17.77
CA GLY A 164 11.55 22.24 -17.97
C GLY A 164 12.05 21.31 -16.86
N ASP A 165 13.19 21.62 -16.25
CA ASP A 165 13.76 20.85 -15.14
C ASP A 165 13.13 21.19 -13.79
N ARG A 166 12.33 22.27 -13.72
CA ARG A 166 11.73 22.75 -12.47
C ARG A 166 10.47 21.97 -12.13
N VAL A 167 10.43 21.39 -10.92
CA VAL A 167 9.17 20.88 -10.34
C VAL A 167 8.27 22.07 -9.98
N VAL A 168 7.04 22.05 -10.50
CA VAL A 168 6.05 23.12 -10.32
C VAL A 168 4.79 22.68 -9.60
N GLY A 169 4.69 21.40 -9.24
CA GLY A 169 3.55 20.87 -8.53
C GLY A 169 3.49 19.35 -8.54
N LEU A 170 2.44 18.82 -7.93
CA LEU A 170 2.17 17.39 -7.87
C LEU A 170 0.73 17.14 -8.28
N ARG A 171 0.51 16.12 -9.11
CA ARG A 171 -0.80 15.51 -9.31
C ARG A 171 -0.87 14.26 -8.45
N TYR A 172 -1.93 14.12 -7.67
CA TYR A 172 -2.07 13.04 -6.71
C TYR A 172 -3.53 12.62 -6.55
N ARG A 173 -3.75 11.47 -5.90
CA ARG A 173 -5.05 10.99 -5.45
C ARG A 173 -5.08 10.97 -3.93
N SER A 174 -6.12 11.55 -3.33
CA SER A 174 -6.28 11.58 -1.87
C SER A 174 -7.74 11.87 -1.49
N SER A 175 -8.05 11.85 -0.19
CA SER A 175 -9.32 12.33 0.34
C SER A 175 -9.21 13.75 0.90
N GLN A 176 -10.05 14.66 0.40
CA GLN A 176 -10.02 16.08 0.77
C GLN A 176 -11.34 16.81 0.50
N LYS A 177 -11.48 18.00 1.09
CA LYS A 177 -12.68 18.83 0.95
C LYS A 177 -13.01 19.20 -0.51
N SER A 178 -12.00 19.56 -1.31
CA SER A 178 -12.22 20.01 -2.69
C SER A 178 -12.61 18.90 -3.68
N THR A 179 -12.44 17.64 -3.29
CA THR A 179 -12.89 16.46 -4.03
C THR A 179 -14.11 15.80 -3.39
N ASN A 180 -14.66 16.38 -2.32
CA ASN A 180 -15.73 15.81 -1.51
C ASN A 180 -15.45 14.36 -1.09
N GLY A 181 -14.26 14.11 -0.53
CA GLY A 181 -13.77 12.76 -0.21
C GLY A 181 -12.67 12.35 -1.18
N ILE A 182 -12.64 11.10 -1.62
CA ILE A 182 -11.55 10.56 -2.46
C ILE A 182 -11.60 11.16 -3.87
N GLY A 183 -10.47 11.58 -4.40
CA GLY A 183 -10.38 12.04 -5.79
C GLY A 183 -8.99 12.50 -6.20
N ASP A 184 -8.85 12.82 -7.47
CA ASP A 184 -7.61 13.33 -8.05
C ASP A 184 -7.53 14.87 -7.88
N ARG A 185 -6.35 15.39 -7.53
CA ARG A 185 -6.09 16.82 -7.42
C ARG A 185 -4.67 17.15 -7.88
N SER A 186 -4.49 18.39 -8.32
CA SER A 186 -3.17 19.01 -8.46
C SER A 186 -2.99 20.15 -7.45
N GLU A 187 -1.79 20.23 -6.89
CA GLU A 187 -1.29 21.32 -6.03
C GLU A 187 0.03 21.83 -6.62
N TYR A 188 0.23 23.15 -6.61
CA TYR A 188 1.33 23.86 -7.27
C TYR A 188 2.10 24.70 -6.24
#